data_AF-A0A820NFL9-F1
#
_entry.id   AF-A0A820NFL9-F1
#
_cell.length_a   1.000
_cell.length_b   1.000
_cell.length_c   1.000
_cell.angle_alpha   90.00
_cell.angle_beta   90.00
_cell.angle_gamma   90.00
#
_symmetry.space_group_name_H-M   'P 1'
#
loop_
_entity.id
_entity.type
_entity.pdbx_description
1 polymer ?
#
loop_
_entity_poly.entity_id
_entity_poly.type
_entity_poly.pdbx_seq_one_letter_code
_entity_poly.pdbx_strand_id
1 'polypeptide(L)'
;MSTENEKQTESIPTCGICEAIVVDDDTKVICTYEPCSKLTCLSCIQKMIEVMFSQPTLNYPFKCGSCLQIVDQRIIHEIIVKQRQYEKYVACIFPLYWAKDCLDQNEILAQCPFCPYFEIYTIDACPLHFFTCQHPSCGKKSCLICLHAVDDTNESIHQSYCVELRTYKKMIEKAIESGSQQHCPYCQLTGIKDDGCTHMVCQRCKCNWCYLCGMKENECKVGNNVQPSLSAHNEDWESNEGRCPMSLISIHELDIRWPENDQDCLEYFHRYRTVSHLFNVLKLIGEEKFNEVNQYFGIIDASGYTVQEIKDYENRIFIDYTSKGNE
;
A
#
# COMPACT_ATOMS: atom_id res chain seq x y z
N MET A 1 -33.05 -41.12 42.33
CA MET A 1 -33.62 -40.91 40.98
C MET A 1 -33.32 -39.48 40.62
N SER A 2 -32.51 -39.09 39.64
CA SER A 2 -31.58 -39.76 38.73
C SER A 2 -30.66 -38.62 38.30
N THR A 3 -29.35 -38.72 38.50
CA THR A 3 -28.38 -37.72 38.01
C THR A 3 -28.14 -37.99 36.53
N GLU A 4 -28.70 -37.13 35.67
CA GLU A 4 -28.44 -37.13 34.23
C GLU A 4 -27.01 -36.65 33.97
N ASN A 5 -26.18 -37.58 33.50
CA ASN A 5 -24.85 -37.31 32.96
C ASN A 5 -25.03 -36.68 31.56
N GLU A 6 -24.92 -35.35 31.47
CA GLU A 6 -24.68 -34.68 30.19
C GLU A 6 -23.28 -35.07 29.68
N LYS A 7 -23.23 -36.06 28.77
CA LYS A 7 -22.05 -36.31 27.95
C LYS A 7 -21.86 -35.13 27.01
N GLN A 8 -20.93 -34.24 27.34
CA GLN A 8 -20.38 -33.27 26.37
C GLN A 8 -19.81 -34.06 25.19
N THR A 9 -20.49 -33.98 24.05
CA THR A 9 -19.95 -34.44 22.76
C THR A 9 -18.81 -33.51 22.39
N GLU A 10 -17.58 -33.97 22.56
CA GLU A 10 -16.39 -33.28 22.06
C GLU A 10 -16.55 -33.03 20.54
N SER A 11 -16.68 -31.77 20.16
CA SER A 11 -16.76 -31.39 18.75
C SER A 11 -15.42 -31.69 18.08
N ILE A 12 -15.45 -32.50 17.01
CA ILE A 12 -14.25 -32.82 16.24
C ILE A 12 -13.66 -31.51 15.69
N PRO A 13 -12.39 -31.19 15.97
CA PRO A 13 -11.77 -29.95 15.51
C PRO A 13 -11.67 -29.93 13.99
N THR A 14 -12.16 -28.85 13.36
CA THR A 14 -12.10 -28.64 11.91
C THR A 14 -11.30 -27.39 11.55
N CYS A 15 -10.71 -27.41 10.35
CA CYS A 15 -9.95 -26.29 9.81
C CYS A 15 -10.88 -25.14 9.43
N GLY A 16 -10.59 -23.92 9.89
CA GLY A 16 -11.36 -22.71 9.57
C GLY A 16 -11.21 -22.20 8.13
N ILE A 17 -10.44 -22.89 7.28
CA ILE A 17 -10.23 -22.54 5.87
C ILE A 17 -10.86 -23.58 4.94
N CYS A 18 -10.55 -24.85 5.13
CA CYS A 18 -10.98 -25.93 4.23
C CYS A 18 -11.97 -26.91 4.87
N GLU A 19 -12.37 -26.68 6.12
CA GLU A 19 -13.31 -27.49 6.89
C GLU A 19 -12.90 -28.96 7.13
N ALA A 20 -11.70 -29.35 6.69
CA ALA A 20 -11.14 -30.67 6.95
C ALA A 20 -10.93 -30.91 8.45
N ILE A 21 -11.12 -32.16 8.88
CA ILE A 21 -10.82 -32.61 10.23
C ILE A 21 -9.33 -32.41 10.52
N VAL A 22 -9.02 -31.75 11.62
CA VAL A 22 -7.64 -31.46 12.05
C VAL A 22 -7.23 -32.50 13.07
N VAL A 23 -6.15 -33.23 12.78
CA VAL A 23 -5.52 -34.10 13.77
C VAL A 23 -4.81 -33.22 14.79
N ASP A 24 -4.97 -33.53 16.08
CA ASP A 24 -4.29 -32.83 17.14
C ASP A 24 -2.78 -33.17 17.12
N ASP A 25 -2.00 -32.36 16.41
CA ASP A 25 -0.54 -32.43 16.37
C ASP A 25 0.11 -31.04 16.44
N ASP A 26 1.44 -31.01 16.57
CA ASP A 26 2.26 -29.79 16.66
C ASP A 26 2.42 -29.04 15.33
N THR A 27 1.59 -29.33 14.32
CA THR A 27 1.67 -28.72 12.99
C THR A 27 0.43 -27.89 12.63
N LYS A 28 -0.55 -27.84 13.53
CA LYS A 28 -1.70 -26.94 13.45
C LYS A 28 -1.35 -25.55 13.97
N VAL A 29 -2.04 -24.55 13.46
CA VAL A 29 -1.97 -23.16 13.94
C VAL A 29 -3.32 -22.81 14.53
N ILE A 30 -3.33 -22.28 15.75
CA ILE A 30 -4.54 -21.74 16.40
C ILE A 30 -4.44 -20.22 16.35
N CYS A 31 -5.48 -19.56 15.83
CA CYS A 31 -5.55 -18.11 15.88
C CYS A 31 -5.70 -17.64 17.34
N THR A 32 -4.76 -16.82 17.81
CA THR A 32 -4.76 -16.28 19.19
C THR A 32 -5.70 -15.08 19.36
N TYR A 33 -6.34 -14.61 18.28
CA TYR A 33 -7.37 -13.59 18.37
C TYR A 33 -8.65 -14.22 18.94
N GLU A 34 -9.01 -13.85 20.17
CA GLU A 34 -10.11 -14.46 20.93
C GLU A 34 -11.45 -14.54 20.17
N PRO A 35 -11.87 -13.52 19.37
CA PRO A 35 -13.10 -13.63 18.59
C PRO A 35 -13.05 -14.66 17.46
N CYS A 36 -11.86 -15.11 17.04
CA CYS A 36 -11.70 -16.07 15.97
C CYS A 36 -11.49 -17.50 16.50
N SER A 37 -10.40 -17.72 17.25
CA SER A 37 -9.98 -19.03 17.79
C SER A 37 -10.04 -20.22 16.80
N LYS A 38 -10.03 -19.96 15.48
CA LYS A 38 -10.08 -21.01 14.45
C LYS A 38 -8.73 -21.71 14.31
N LEU A 39 -8.79 -23.01 14.05
CA LEU A 39 -7.65 -23.86 13.73
C LEU A 39 -7.36 -23.82 12.22
N THR A 40 -6.09 -23.86 11.85
CA THR A 40 -5.65 -24.08 10.47
C THR A 40 -4.89 -25.39 10.38
N CYS A 41 -5.29 -26.27 9.46
CA CYS A 41 -4.61 -27.53 9.21
C CYS A 41 -3.28 -27.33 8.48
N LEU A 42 -2.39 -28.33 8.59
CA LEU A 42 -1.06 -28.31 7.97
C LEU A 42 -1.08 -28.04 6.47
N SER A 43 -2.01 -28.65 5.73
CA SER A 43 -2.08 -28.50 4.27
C SER A 43 -2.46 -27.08 3.86
N CYS A 44 -3.34 -26.42 4.61
CA CYS A 44 -3.65 -25.00 4.41
C CYS A 44 -2.46 -24.12 4.79
N ILE A 45 -1.78 -24.41 5.90
CA ILE A 45 -0.58 -23.67 6.31
C ILE A 45 0.51 -23.75 5.23
N GLN A 46 0.75 -24.93 4.66
CA GLN A 46 1.72 -25.12 3.57
C GLN A 46 1.41 -24.24 2.36
N LYS A 47 0.17 -24.25 1.87
CA LYS A 47 -0.25 -23.39 0.77
C LYS A 47 -0.09 -21.91 1.10
N MET A 48 -0.43 -21.51 2.32
CA MET A 48 -0.27 -20.12 2.77
C MET A 48 1.20 -19.72 2.85
N ILE A 49 2.09 -20.61 3.31
CA ILE A 49 3.53 -20.37 3.34
C ILE A 49 4.09 -20.28 1.90
N GLU A 50 3.62 -21.11 0.98
CA GLU A 50 4.00 -21.02 -0.44
C GLU A 50 3.59 -19.67 -1.04
N VAL A 51 2.36 -19.23 -0.81
CA VAL A 51 1.88 -17.89 -1.23
C VAL A 51 2.72 -16.79 -0.57
N MET A 52 3.05 -16.95 0.71
CA MET A 52 3.93 -16.02 1.43
C MET A 52 5.30 -15.94 0.77
N PHE A 53 5.93 -17.05 0.39
CA PHE A 53 7.22 -17.02 -0.31
C PHE A 53 7.12 -16.49 -1.73
N SER A 54 5.99 -16.65 -2.42
CA SER A 54 5.80 -16.07 -3.74
C SER A 54 5.61 -14.55 -3.70
N GLN A 55 4.97 -14.02 -2.65
CA GLN A 55 4.68 -12.59 -2.50
C GLN A 55 4.91 -12.12 -1.05
N PRO A 56 6.17 -12.11 -0.59
CA PRO A 56 6.48 -11.93 0.83
C PRO A 56 6.17 -10.52 1.33
N THR A 57 6.27 -9.50 0.49
CA THR A 57 5.93 -8.10 0.84
C THR A 57 4.46 -7.90 1.20
N LEU A 58 3.55 -8.71 0.64
CA LEU A 58 2.10 -8.61 0.87
C LEU A 58 1.62 -9.55 1.99
N ASN A 59 2.30 -10.68 2.15
CA ASN A 59 1.84 -11.80 2.97
C ASN A 59 2.64 -11.99 4.26
N TYR A 60 3.71 -11.22 4.47
CA TYR A 60 4.43 -11.13 5.74
C TYR A 60 3.97 -9.89 6.54
N PRO A 61 3.74 -9.99 7.86
CA PRO A 61 3.78 -11.20 8.70
C PRO A 61 2.63 -12.16 8.40
N PHE A 62 2.80 -13.44 8.74
CA PHE A 62 1.81 -14.48 8.46
C PHE A 62 0.47 -14.19 9.17
N LYS A 63 -0.64 -14.25 8.43
CA LYS A 63 -1.99 -13.93 8.89
C LYS A 63 -2.87 -15.18 8.96
N CYS A 64 -3.87 -15.18 9.85
CA CYS A 64 -4.88 -16.21 9.94
C CYS A 64 -5.73 -16.22 8.67
N GLY A 65 -5.90 -17.37 8.01
CA GLY A 65 -6.69 -17.44 6.77
C GLY A 65 -8.20 -17.24 6.96
N SER A 66 -8.70 -17.23 8.20
CA SER A 66 -10.12 -17.00 8.50
C SER A 66 -10.45 -15.55 8.87
N CYS A 67 -9.60 -14.89 9.68
CA CYS A 67 -9.87 -13.53 10.18
C CYS A 67 -8.81 -12.49 9.82
N LEU A 68 -7.76 -12.89 9.09
CA LEU A 68 -6.65 -12.06 8.63
C LEU A 68 -5.80 -11.40 9.74
N GLN A 69 -6.05 -11.75 11.00
CA GLN A 69 -5.21 -11.30 12.12
C GLN A 69 -3.84 -11.96 12.07
N ILE A 70 -2.82 -11.21 12.50
CA ILE A 70 -1.43 -11.70 12.56
C ILE A 70 -1.36 -12.86 13.55
N VAL A 71 -0.79 -13.98 13.09
CA VAL A 71 -0.54 -15.15 13.92
C VAL A 71 0.79 -14.97 14.66
N ASP A 72 1.01 -15.65 15.78
CA ASP A 72 2.33 -15.73 16.39
C ASP A 72 3.37 -16.27 15.40
N GLN A 73 4.33 -15.43 15.01
CA GLN A 73 5.34 -15.76 14.02
C GLN A 73 6.31 -16.85 14.50
N ARG A 74 6.42 -17.09 15.82
CA ARG A 74 7.24 -18.17 16.38
C ARG A 74 6.72 -19.54 15.95
N ILE A 75 5.41 -19.73 15.99
CA ILE A 75 4.75 -20.97 15.56
C ILE A 75 5.02 -21.22 14.08
N ILE A 76 4.92 -20.16 13.26
CA ILE A 76 5.16 -20.26 11.81
C ILE A 76 6.62 -20.60 11.52
N HIS A 77 7.57 -19.98 12.24
CA HIS A 77 8.98 -20.28 12.12
C HIS A 77 9.28 -21.76 12.48
N GLU A 78 8.71 -22.28 13.56
CA GLU A 78 8.84 -23.70 13.94
C GLU A 78 8.32 -24.64 12.85
N ILE A 79 7.17 -24.33 12.26
CA ILE A 79 6.59 -25.11 11.15
C ILE A 79 7.50 -25.09 9.93
N ILE A 80 8.04 -23.93 9.56
CA ILE A 80 8.97 -23.76 8.43
C ILE A 80 10.25 -24.60 8.63
N VAL A 81 10.80 -24.59 9.84
CA VAL A 81 11.97 -25.41 10.20
C VAL A 81 11.65 -26.89 10.09
N LYS A 82 10.52 -27.34 10.65
CA LYS A 82 10.05 -28.74 10.54
C LYS A 82 9.85 -29.17 9.09
N GLN A 83 9.40 -28.27 8.22
CA GLN A 83 9.18 -28.53 6.79
C GLN A 83 10.45 -28.42 5.92
N ARG A 84 11.62 -28.17 6.50
CA ARG A 84 12.89 -27.96 5.76
C ARG A 84 12.83 -26.83 4.74
N GLN A 85 12.02 -25.81 5.01
CA GLN A 85 11.89 -24.61 4.16
C GLN A 85 12.68 -23.41 4.72
N TYR A 86 13.53 -23.65 5.72
CA TYR A 86 14.28 -22.60 6.42
C TYR A 86 15.15 -21.75 5.49
N GLU A 87 15.84 -22.35 4.52
CA GLU A 87 16.67 -21.61 3.56
C GLU A 87 15.84 -20.60 2.74
N LYS A 88 14.66 -21.01 2.26
CA LYS A 88 13.74 -20.11 1.55
C LYS A 88 13.22 -19.00 2.44
N TYR A 89 12.91 -19.31 3.70
CA TYR A 89 12.48 -18.31 4.68
C TYR A 89 13.58 -17.28 4.96
N VAL A 90 14.82 -17.72 5.16
CA VAL A 90 15.96 -16.83 5.33
C VAL A 90 16.15 -15.95 4.10
N ALA A 91 16.03 -16.50 2.90
CA ALA A 91 16.24 -15.77 1.66
C ALA A 91 15.11 -14.77 1.30
N CYS A 92 13.85 -15.08 1.64
CA CYS A 92 12.69 -14.27 1.21
C CYS A 92 12.10 -13.39 2.32
N ILE A 93 12.22 -13.79 3.59
CA ILE A 93 11.50 -13.14 4.71
C ILE A 93 12.44 -12.40 5.66
N PHE A 94 13.61 -12.98 5.98
CA PHE A 94 14.54 -12.37 6.94
C PHE A 94 14.99 -10.96 6.52
N PRO A 95 15.34 -10.70 5.24
CA PRO A 95 15.68 -9.35 4.80
C PRO A 95 14.53 -8.35 5.01
N LEU A 96 13.27 -8.77 4.81
CA LEU A 96 12.10 -7.91 5.06
C LEU A 96 11.96 -7.57 6.55
N TYR A 97 12.18 -8.56 7.41
CA TYR A 97 12.12 -8.37 8.85
C TYR A 97 13.23 -7.42 9.35
N TRP A 98 14.47 -7.64 8.93
CA TRP A 98 15.59 -6.76 9.29
C TRP A 98 15.44 -5.37 8.69
N ALA A 99 14.96 -5.26 7.45
CA ALA A 99 14.86 -3.97 6.77
C ALA A 99 13.90 -2.99 7.45
N LYS A 100 12.93 -3.50 8.21
CA LYS A 100 11.90 -2.67 8.86
C LYS A 100 12.49 -1.73 9.91
N ASP A 101 13.46 -2.20 10.69
CA ASP A 101 13.94 -1.50 11.89
C ASP A 101 15.47 -1.38 11.95
N CYS A 102 16.22 -2.01 11.03
CA CYS A 102 17.67 -2.15 11.13
C CYS A 102 18.48 -1.68 9.92
N LEU A 103 17.87 -1.04 8.90
CA LEU A 103 18.66 -0.47 7.80
C LEU A 103 19.43 0.77 8.26
N ASP A 104 20.72 0.80 7.97
CA ASP A 104 21.52 2.01 8.06
C ASP A 104 21.18 2.99 6.93
N GLN A 105 21.59 4.26 7.08
CA GLN A 105 21.36 5.31 6.07
C GLN A 105 21.94 4.99 4.69
N ASN A 106 22.97 4.15 4.63
CA ASN A 106 23.64 3.71 3.40
C ASN A 106 23.17 2.33 2.93
N GLU A 107 22.13 1.76 3.52
CA GLU A 107 21.59 0.46 3.14
C GLU A 107 20.22 0.60 2.49
N ILE A 108 19.95 -0.29 1.54
CA ILE A 108 18.64 -0.44 0.90
C ILE A 108 18.26 -1.91 0.89
N LEU A 109 16.97 -2.18 1.08
CA LEU A 109 16.41 -3.48 0.78
C LEU A 109 16.16 -3.59 -0.73
N ALA A 110 16.92 -4.44 -1.41
CA ALA A 110 16.76 -4.71 -2.83
C ALA A 110 15.96 -6.00 -3.06
N GLN A 111 14.99 -5.95 -3.98
CA GLN A 111 14.25 -7.11 -4.45
C GLN A 111 14.73 -7.49 -5.85
N CYS A 112 14.92 -8.79 -6.09
CA CYS A 112 15.12 -9.29 -7.44
C CYS A 112 13.83 -9.12 -8.28
N PRO A 113 13.88 -8.50 -9.47
CA PRO A 113 12.69 -8.35 -10.30
C PRO A 113 12.25 -9.66 -10.98
N PHE A 114 13.03 -10.73 -10.86
CA PHE A 114 12.79 -12.01 -11.54
C PHE A 114 12.43 -13.16 -10.61
N CYS A 115 12.53 -12.97 -9.29
CA CYS A 115 12.16 -13.96 -8.29
C CYS A 115 11.91 -13.31 -6.93
N PRO A 116 11.29 -14.00 -5.95
CA PRO A 116 10.98 -13.43 -4.63
C PRO A 116 12.19 -13.19 -3.70
N TYR A 117 13.42 -13.23 -4.21
CA TYR A 117 14.63 -13.04 -3.40
C TYR A 117 14.84 -11.58 -3.03
N PHE A 118 15.24 -11.34 -1.78
CA PHE A 118 15.58 -10.04 -1.25
C PHE A 118 16.98 -10.06 -0.64
N GLU A 119 17.64 -8.91 -0.64
CA GLU A 119 18.91 -8.74 0.05
C GLU A 119 19.08 -7.31 0.53
N ILE A 120 19.78 -7.13 1.64
CA ILE A 120 20.18 -5.80 2.11
C ILE A 120 21.48 -5.45 1.37
N TYR A 121 21.45 -4.30 0.70
CA TYR A 121 22.51 -3.85 -0.17
C TYR A 121 23.04 -2.51 0.32
N THR A 122 24.37 -2.35 0.42
CA THR A 122 24.97 -1.05 0.74
C THR A 122 25.16 -0.23 -0.54
N ILE A 123 24.72 1.03 -0.51
CA ILE A 123 24.81 1.97 -1.64
C ILE A 123 26.27 2.17 -2.06
N ASP A 124 27.19 2.18 -1.09
CA ASP A 124 28.62 2.40 -1.33
C ASP A 124 29.32 1.20 -2.00
N ALA A 125 28.80 -0.03 -1.81
CA ALA A 125 29.41 -1.23 -2.38
C ALA A 125 29.15 -1.40 -3.88
N CYS A 126 28.16 -0.71 -4.45
CA CYS A 126 27.97 -0.65 -5.89
C CYS A 126 27.45 0.71 -6.36
N PRO A 127 28.35 1.61 -6.79
CA PRO A 127 27.96 2.92 -7.32
C PRO A 127 27.16 2.84 -8.63
N LEU A 128 27.03 1.65 -9.24
CA LEU A 128 26.44 1.43 -10.57
C LEU A 128 24.94 1.08 -10.55
N HIS A 129 24.29 1.08 -9.38
CA HIS A 129 22.87 0.73 -9.23
C HIS A 129 22.49 -0.64 -9.81
N PHE A 130 23.44 -1.59 -9.82
CA PHE A 130 23.21 -2.95 -10.26
C PHE A 130 23.01 -3.89 -9.09
N PHE A 131 22.14 -4.86 -9.30
CA PHE A 131 21.82 -5.91 -8.35
C PHE A 131 21.99 -7.27 -9.02
N THR A 132 22.88 -8.09 -8.48
CA THR A 132 23.05 -9.49 -8.90
C THR A 132 22.39 -10.40 -7.89
N CYS A 133 21.33 -11.08 -8.31
CA CYS A 133 20.56 -11.95 -7.45
C CYS A 133 21.40 -13.14 -6.97
N GLN A 134 21.57 -13.29 -5.65
CA GLN A 134 22.30 -14.42 -5.05
C GLN A 134 21.43 -15.69 -4.90
N HIS A 135 20.16 -15.65 -5.30
CA HIS A 135 19.33 -16.85 -5.31
C HIS A 135 19.92 -17.91 -6.25
N PRO A 136 20.20 -19.15 -5.78
CA PRO A 136 20.96 -20.15 -6.55
C PRO A 136 20.38 -20.50 -7.92
N SER A 137 19.06 -20.42 -8.07
CA SER A 137 18.38 -20.70 -9.34
C SER A 137 18.18 -19.47 -10.24
N CYS A 138 18.52 -18.26 -9.77
CA CYS A 138 18.27 -17.03 -10.51
C CYS A 138 19.58 -16.46 -11.10
N GLY A 139 20.52 -16.03 -10.25
CA GLY A 139 21.82 -15.48 -10.68
C GLY A 139 21.78 -14.23 -11.58
N LYS A 140 20.60 -13.70 -11.92
CA LYS A 140 20.45 -12.60 -12.88
C LYS A 140 20.94 -11.28 -12.31
N LYS A 141 21.62 -10.48 -13.14
CA LYS A 141 21.95 -9.07 -12.90
C LYS A 141 20.80 -8.18 -13.38
N SER A 142 20.46 -7.16 -12.61
CA SER A 142 19.38 -6.21 -12.90
C SER A 142 19.76 -4.79 -12.51
N CYS A 143 19.12 -3.81 -13.12
CA CYS A 143 19.25 -2.40 -12.74
C CYS A 143 18.22 -2.07 -11.64
N LEU A 144 18.66 -1.52 -10.51
CA LEU A 144 17.79 -1.11 -9.40
C LEU A 144 16.92 0.12 -9.70
N ILE A 145 17.11 0.75 -10.86
CA ILE A 145 16.34 1.93 -11.29
C ILE A 145 15.18 1.52 -12.19
N CYS A 146 15.46 0.76 -13.26
CA CYS A 146 14.45 0.34 -14.24
C CYS A 146 13.93 -1.09 -14.02
N LEU A 147 14.55 -1.88 -13.14
CA LEU A 147 14.21 -3.26 -12.83
C LEU A 147 14.34 -4.26 -14.00
N HIS A 148 14.99 -3.85 -15.10
CA HIS A 148 15.30 -4.75 -16.23
C HIS A 148 16.60 -5.52 -16.02
N ALA A 149 16.73 -6.60 -16.81
CA ALA A 149 17.93 -7.44 -16.83
C ALA A 149 19.10 -6.68 -17.44
N VAL A 150 20.28 -6.88 -16.87
CA VAL A 150 21.51 -6.25 -17.32
C VAL A 150 22.47 -7.32 -17.81
N ASP A 151 23.00 -7.11 -19.01
CA ASP A 151 24.05 -7.92 -19.63
C ASP A 151 25.12 -7.01 -20.24
N ASP A 152 26.16 -7.61 -20.82
CA ASP A 152 27.31 -6.88 -21.38
C ASP A 152 26.91 -5.93 -22.53
N THR A 153 25.76 -6.14 -23.17
CA THR A 153 25.32 -5.34 -24.33
C THR A 153 24.58 -4.08 -23.92
N ASN A 154 23.94 -4.06 -22.75
CA ASN A 154 23.10 -2.95 -22.28
C ASN A 154 23.61 -2.27 -21.00
N GLU A 155 24.65 -2.80 -20.37
CA GLU A 155 25.19 -2.27 -19.11
C GLU A 155 25.54 -0.77 -19.19
N SER A 156 26.18 -0.33 -20.27
CA SER A 156 26.57 1.09 -20.45
C SER A 156 25.37 2.04 -20.51
N ILE A 157 24.25 1.60 -21.09
CA ILE A 157 22.99 2.36 -21.13
C ILE A 157 22.45 2.53 -19.72
N HIS A 158 22.47 1.49 -18.89
CA HIS A 158 22.00 1.58 -17.51
C HIS A 158 22.94 2.43 -16.65
N GLN A 159 24.25 2.35 -16.84
CA GLN A 159 25.22 3.16 -16.10
C GLN A 159 25.13 4.66 -16.40
N SER A 160 24.67 5.02 -17.61
CA SER A 160 24.55 6.42 -18.03
C SER A 160 23.12 6.91 -17.87
N TYR A 161 22.21 6.35 -18.65
CA TYR A 161 20.88 6.90 -18.87
C TYR A 161 19.91 6.61 -17.72
N CYS A 162 19.92 5.38 -17.17
CA CYS A 162 19.11 5.10 -15.98
C CYS A 162 19.56 5.98 -14.79
N VAL A 163 20.87 6.17 -14.61
CA VAL A 163 21.43 7.00 -13.54
C VAL A 163 21.01 8.46 -13.73
N GLU A 164 21.13 9.00 -14.95
CA GLU A 164 20.70 10.37 -15.27
C GLU A 164 19.22 10.59 -14.93
N LEU A 165 18.35 9.66 -15.35
CA LEU A 165 16.91 9.83 -15.20
C LEU A 165 16.36 9.43 -13.83
N ARG A 166 17.19 8.87 -12.93
CA ARG A 166 16.79 8.30 -11.64
C ARG A 166 16.04 9.29 -10.75
N THR A 167 16.50 10.54 -10.68
CA THR A 167 15.91 11.57 -9.81
C THR A 167 14.52 11.95 -10.30
N TYR A 168 14.38 12.18 -11.61
CA TYR A 168 13.09 12.50 -12.23
C TYR A 168 12.10 11.34 -12.14
N LYS A 169 12.59 10.11 -12.34
CA LYS A 169 11.82 8.87 -12.11
C LYS A 169 11.20 8.86 -10.71
N LYS A 170 12.03 9.07 -9.68
CA LYS A 170 11.58 9.09 -8.28
C LYS A 170 10.56 10.19 -7.99
N MET A 171 10.68 11.35 -8.64
CA MET A 171 9.72 12.44 -8.48
C MET A 171 8.34 12.06 -9.02
N ILE A 172 8.30 11.42 -10.19
CA ILE A 172 7.07 10.92 -10.81
C ILE A 172 6.45 9.79 -9.97
N GLU A 173 7.25 8.80 -9.57
CA GLU A 173 6.77 7.69 -8.72
C GLU A 173 6.19 8.20 -7.40
N LYS A 174 6.88 9.14 -6.75
CA LYS A 174 6.39 9.76 -5.52
C LYS A 174 5.10 10.55 -5.72
N ALA A 175 4.93 11.23 -6.87
CA ALA A 175 3.70 11.95 -7.18
C ALA A 175 2.51 10.99 -7.37
N ILE A 176 2.73 9.84 -8.02
CA ILE A 176 1.73 8.78 -8.18
C ILE A 176 1.36 8.21 -6.81
N GLU A 177 2.36 7.82 -6.02
CA GLU A 177 2.17 7.25 -4.69
C GLU A 177 1.42 8.23 -3.76
N SER A 178 1.82 9.50 -3.75
CA SER A 178 1.20 10.53 -2.88
C SER A 178 -0.22 10.91 -3.28
N GLY A 179 -0.61 10.64 -4.54
CA GLY A 179 -1.94 10.95 -5.05
C GLY A 179 -3.00 9.91 -4.65
N SER A 180 -2.60 8.64 -4.53
CA SER A 180 -3.48 7.52 -4.14
C SER A 180 -3.63 7.35 -2.62
N GLN A 181 -2.79 8.04 -1.83
CA GLN A 181 -2.81 7.96 -0.37
C GLN A 181 -2.80 9.33 0.30
N GLN A 182 -3.05 9.35 1.60
CA GLN A 182 -2.91 10.54 2.44
C GLN A 182 -2.08 10.21 3.67
N HIS A 183 -1.41 11.21 4.23
CA HIS A 183 -0.63 11.06 5.45
C HIS A 183 -1.36 11.69 6.62
N CYS A 184 -1.36 11.00 7.76
CA CYS A 184 -1.82 11.60 9.00
C CYS A 184 -1.02 12.89 9.28
N PRO A 185 -1.66 14.06 9.41
CA PRO A 185 -0.98 15.35 9.58
C PRO A 185 -0.21 15.48 10.91
N TYR A 186 -0.37 14.53 11.83
CA TYR A 186 0.38 14.49 13.09
C TYR A 186 1.59 13.54 13.03
N CYS A 187 1.37 12.26 12.72
CA CYS A 187 2.43 11.23 12.81
C CYS A 187 2.93 10.70 11.46
N GLN A 188 2.44 11.26 10.35
CA GLN A 188 2.80 10.89 8.97
C GLN A 188 2.50 9.42 8.60
N LEU A 189 1.74 8.69 9.42
CA LEU A 189 1.25 7.37 9.04
C LEU A 189 0.40 7.49 7.77
N THR A 190 0.82 6.79 6.73
CA THR A 190 0.10 6.67 5.46
C THR A 190 -1.21 5.91 5.65
N GLY A 191 -2.29 6.43 5.06
CA GLY A 191 -3.59 5.78 5.01
C GLY A 191 -4.18 5.87 3.60
N ILE A 192 -4.75 4.75 3.16
CA ILE A 192 -5.63 4.68 1.99
C ILE A 192 -7.04 4.54 2.54
N LYS A 193 -7.97 5.24 1.92
CA LYS A 193 -9.38 5.20 2.27
C LYS A 193 -10.09 4.15 1.42
N ASP A 194 -11.16 3.57 1.95
CA ASP A 194 -11.96 2.52 1.32
C ASP A 194 -13.48 2.78 1.40
N ASP A 195 -13.90 3.94 1.88
CA ASP A 195 -15.30 4.39 1.99
C ASP A 195 -15.48 5.87 1.61
N GLY A 196 -16.73 6.33 1.50
CA GLY A 196 -17.06 7.70 1.07
C GLY A 196 -16.89 8.80 2.12
N CYS A 197 -16.91 8.47 3.42
CA CYS A 197 -16.96 9.46 4.51
C CYS A 197 -15.61 10.16 4.74
N THR A 198 -15.45 11.46 4.55
CA THR A 198 -14.13 12.12 4.57
C THR A 198 -13.42 12.14 5.93
N HIS A 199 -14.03 11.69 7.02
CA HIS A 199 -13.44 11.68 8.36
C HIS A 199 -12.47 10.51 8.55
N MET A 200 -11.33 10.77 9.17
CA MET A 200 -10.30 9.78 9.43
C MET A 200 -9.86 9.82 10.89
N VAL A 201 -9.61 8.65 11.47
CA VAL A 201 -8.96 8.50 12.78
C VAL A 201 -7.64 7.74 12.59
N CYS A 202 -6.52 8.37 12.92
CA CYS A 202 -5.22 7.72 12.78
C CYS A 202 -5.08 6.53 13.75
N GLN A 203 -4.79 5.34 13.24
CA GLN A 203 -4.66 4.15 14.09
C GLN A 203 -3.49 4.20 15.08
N ARG A 204 -2.43 4.97 14.75
CA ARG A 204 -1.23 5.13 15.59
C ARG A 204 -1.40 6.22 16.66
N CYS A 205 -1.72 7.45 16.26
CA CYS A 205 -1.78 8.58 17.20
C CYS A 205 -3.19 8.99 17.64
N LYS A 206 -4.24 8.34 17.10
CA LYS A 206 -5.65 8.63 17.38
C LYS A 206 -6.12 10.05 17.04
N CYS A 207 -5.34 10.81 16.28
CA CYS A 207 -5.75 12.12 15.76
C CYS A 207 -6.91 11.97 14.77
N ASN A 208 -7.94 12.81 14.93
CA ASN A 208 -9.00 13.02 13.94
C ASN A 208 -8.52 14.00 12.86
N TRP A 209 -8.80 13.71 11.59
CA TRP A 209 -8.41 14.55 10.47
C TRP A 209 -9.31 14.32 9.26
N CYS A 210 -9.34 15.27 8.32
CA CYS A 210 -10.12 15.18 7.09
C CYS A 210 -9.27 14.60 5.96
N TYR A 211 -9.73 13.53 5.31
CA TYR A 211 -9.04 12.88 4.19
C TYR A 211 -8.93 13.78 2.95
N LEU A 212 -9.93 14.64 2.74
CA LEU A 212 -10.00 15.50 1.55
C LEU A 212 -8.94 16.60 1.59
N CYS A 213 -8.88 17.37 2.68
CA CYS A 213 -7.92 18.48 2.83
C CYS A 213 -6.62 18.10 3.55
N GLY A 214 -6.56 16.92 4.18
CA GLY A 214 -5.38 16.45 4.91
C GLY A 214 -5.12 17.18 6.24
N MET A 215 -6.03 18.03 6.70
CA MET A 215 -5.85 18.83 7.93
C MET A 215 -6.35 18.12 9.18
N LYS A 216 -5.75 18.42 10.33
CA LYS A 216 -6.25 17.97 11.64
C LYS A 216 -7.60 18.61 11.94
N GLU A 217 -8.41 17.95 12.75
CA GLU A 217 -9.72 18.46 13.19
C GLU A 217 -9.69 19.90 13.73
N ASN A 218 -8.64 20.26 14.47
CA ASN A 218 -8.47 21.61 15.02
C ASN A 218 -7.86 22.63 14.06
N GLU A 219 -7.40 22.21 12.88
CA GLU A 219 -6.84 23.04 11.81
C GLU A 219 -7.86 23.23 10.66
N CYS A 220 -8.90 22.40 10.60
CA CYS A 220 -10.00 22.54 9.66
C CYS A 220 -10.76 23.86 9.84
N LYS A 221 -11.14 24.50 8.72
CA LYS A 221 -11.96 25.72 8.77
C LYS A 221 -13.37 25.39 9.23
N VAL A 222 -13.89 26.17 10.18
CA VAL A 222 -15.25 26.04 10.76
C VAL A 222 -15.96 27.39 10.79
N GLY A 223 -17.21 27.42 11.25
CA GLY A 223 -17.96 28.66 11.48
C GLY A 223 -17.38 29.54 12.60
N ASN A 224 -17.70 30.84 12.57
CA ASN A 224 -17.31 31.76 13.62
C ASN A 224 -17.94 31.33 14.96
N ASN A 225 -17.14 31.29 16.03
CA ASN A 225 -17.55 30.87 17.38
C ASN A 225 -18.05 29.41 17.49
N VAL A 226 -17.72 28.54 16.52
CA VAL A 226 -18.02 27.10 16.58
C VAL A 226 -16.80 26.35 17.11
N GLN A 227 -17.02 25.35 17.96
CA GLN A 227 -15.93 24.46 18.41
C GLN A 227 -15.42 23.62 17.24
N PRO A 228 -14.09 23.53 17.01
CA PRO A 228 -13.55 22.72 15.93
C PRO A 228 -13.95 21.26 16.05
N SER A 229 -14.63 20.76 15.03
CA SER A 229 -14.91 19.34 14.84
C SER A 229 -14.94 19.04 13.34
N LEU A 230 -14.73 17.79 12.96
CA LEU A 230 -14.86 17.41 11.54
C LEU A 230 -16.28 17.64 11.01
N SER A 231 -17.32 17.45 11.85
CA SER A 231 -18.70 17.78 11.47
C SER A 231 -18.90 19.29 11.25
N ALA A 232 -18.38 20.14 12.14
CA ALA A 232 -18.46 21.60 11.97
C ALA A 232 -17.66 22.09 10.75
N HIS A 233 -16.63 21.34 10.33
CA HIS A 233 -15.90 21.61 9.10
C HIS A 233 -16.72 21.32 7.84
N ASN A 234 -17.71 20.43 7.92
CA ASN A 234 -18.56 20.07 6.79
C ASN A 234 -19.82 20.92 6.64
N GLU A 235 -20.19 21.71 7.65
CA GLU A 235 -21.35 22.59 7.56
C GLU A 235 -21.19 23.57 6.38
N ASP A 236 -22.25 23.87 5.64
CA ASP A 236 -22.28 24.82 4.51
C ASP A 236 -21.15 24.68 3.48
N TRP A 237 -20.56 23.48 3.34
CA TRP A 237 -19.39 23.27 2.48
C TRP A 237 -19.69 23.64 1.02
N GLU A 238 -20.93 23.48 0.57
CA GLU A 238 -21.44 23.82 -0.76
C GLU A 238 -21.32 25.30 -1.09
N SER A 239 -21.13 26.16 -0.10
CA SER A 239 -21.02 27.61 -0.23
C SER A 239 -19.66 28.17 0.20
N ASN A 240 -18.75 27.30 0.64
CA ASN A 240 -17.49 27.70 1.24
C ASN A 240 -16.34 26.80 0.78
N GLU A 241 -15.52 27.30 -0.15
CA GLU A 241 -14.34 26.61 -0.70
C GLU A 241 -13.30 26.20 0.37
N GLY A 242 -13.38 26.77 1.57
CA GLY A 242 -12.54 26.41 2.69
C GLY A 242 -13.01 25.19 3.49
N ARG A 243 -14.22 24.71 3.23
CA ARG A 243 -14.86 23.59 3.91
C ARG A 243 -14.87 22.37 2.99
N CYS A 244 -15.01 21.18 3.57
CA CYS A 244 -15.03 19.94 2.80
C CYS A 244 -16.37 19.23 3.01
N PRO A 245 -16.88 18.48 2.03
CA PRO A 245 -18.04 17.61 2.23
C PRO A 245 -17.78 16.55 3.28
N MET A 246 -18.85 16.11 3.96
CA MET A 246 -18.81 14.97 4.88
C MET A 246 -18.65 13.64 4.13
N SER A 247 -19.21 13.52 2.93
CA SER A 247 -19.05 12.35 2.05
C SER A 247 -18.73 12.80 0.63
N LEU A 248 -17.83 12.10 -0.06
CA LEU A 248 -17.44 12.45 -1.43
C LEU A 248 -18.62 12.44 -2.42
N ILE A 249 -19.61 11.56 -2.22
CA ILE A 249 -20.81 11.49 -3.07
C ILE A 249 -21.62 12.79 -3.05
N SER A 250 -21.60 13.55 -1.95
CA SER A 250 -22.32 14.83 -1.87
C SER A 250 -21.75 15.89 -2.81
N ILE A 251 -20.53 15.70 -3.33
CA ILE A 251 -19.97 16.57 -4.35
C ILE A 251 -20.77 16.51 -5.65
N HIS A 252 -21.33 15.34 -5.99
CA HIS A 252 -22.16 15.18 -7.19
C HIS A 252 -23.37 16.12 -7.22
N GLU A 253 -23.97 16.41 -6.06
CA GLU A 253 -25.12 17.32 -5.93
C GLU A 253 -24.78 18.78 -6.28
N LEU A 254 -23.49 19.12 -6.26
CA LEU A 254 -22.98 20.44 -6.63
C LEU A 254 -22.32 20.43 -8.01
N ASP A 255 -21.61 19.34 -8.34
CA ASP A 255 -20.76 19.20 -9.50
C ASP A 255 -20.96 17.82 -10.13
N ILE A 256 -21.82 17.78 -11.16
CA ILE A 256 -22.22 16.56 -11.88
C ILE A 256 -21.07 15.80 -12.54
N ARG A 257 -19.85 16.38 -12.59
CA ARG A 257 -18.65 15.69 -13.08
C ARG A 257 -18.16 14.62 -12.11
N TRP A 258 -18.53 14.73 -10.84
CA TRP A 258 -18.26 13.71 -9.84
C TRP A 258 -19.20 12.51 -10.03
N PRO A 259 -18.77 11.27 -9.74
CA PRO A 259 -19.66 10.10 -9.82
C PRO A 259 -20.80 10.11 -8.79
N GLU A 260 -21.81 9.24 -8.99
CA GLU A 260 -22.98 9.09 -8.10
C GLU A 260 -22.82 7.99 -7.03
N ASN A 261 -21.64 7.38 -6.90
CA ASN A 261 -21.39 6.35 -5.87
C ASN A 261 -20.04 6.55 -5.18
N ASP A 262 -19.97 6.11 -3.92
CA ASP A 262 -18.81 6.35 -3.04
C ASP A 262 -17.49 5.83 -3.61
N GLN A 263 -17.50 4.63 -4.19
CA GLN A 263 -16.29 4.00 -4.72
C GLN A 263 -15.73 4.78 -5.91
N ASP A 264 -16.58 5.10 -6.89
CA ASP A 264 -16.17 5.86 -8.06
C ASP A 264 -15.77 7.29 -7.68
N CYS A 265 -16.44 7.93 -6.70
CA CYS A 265 -16.03 9.24 -6.18
C CYS A 265 -14.62 9.20 -5.55
N LEU A 266 -14.32 8.14 -4.81
CA LEU A 266 -13.02 7.96 -4.18
C LEU A 266 -11.92 7.73 -5.23
N GLU A 267 -12.18 6.88 -6.23
CA GLU A 267 -11.28 6.67 -7.37
C GLU A 267 -11.06 7.96 -8.15
N TYR A 268 -12.13 8.73 -8.39
CA TYR A 268 -12.07 10.04 -9.05
C TYR A 268 -11.21 11.02 -8.24
N PHE A 269 -11.38 11.08 -6.92
CA PHE A 269 -10.57 11.92 -6.03
C PHE A 269 -9.09 11.56 -6.07
N HIS A 270 -8.74 10.27 -5.96
CA HIS A 270 -7.37 9.79 -6.05
C HIS A 270 -6.75 10.09 -7.42
N ARG A 271 -7.53 9.90 -8.50
CA ARG A 271 -7.10 10.25 -9.85
C ARG A 271 -6.83 11.75 -9.97
N TYR A 272 -7.75 12.59 -9.50
CA TYR A 272 -7.60 14.05 -9.52
C TYR A 272 -6.33 14.49 -8.79
N ARG A 273 -6.11 13.99 -7.56
CA ARG A 273 -4.90 14.32 -6.76
C ARG A 273 -3.62 13.84 -7.41
N THR A 274 -3.61 12.62 -7.96
CA THR A 274 -2.45 12.08 -8.66
C THR A 274 -2.08 12.93 -9.86
N VAL A 275 -3.06 13.29 -10.69
CA VAL A 275 -2.87 14.16 -11.86
C VAL A 275 -2.35 15.54 -11.43
N SER A 276 -2.86 16.11 -10.34
CA SER A 276 -2.37 17.36 -9.75
C SER A 276 -0.89 17.30 -9.37
N HIS A 277 -0.48 16.24 -8.66
CA HIS A 277 0.91 16.05 -8.26
C HIS A 277 1.82 15.81 -9.47
N LEU A 278 1.39 15.02 -10.44
CA LEU A 278 2.10 14.79 -11.70
C LEU A 278 2.28 16.08 -12.50
N PHE A 279 1.25 16.93 -12.55
CA PHE A 279 1.31 18.23 -13.21
C PHE A 279 2.34 19.17 -12.56
N ASN A 280 2.41 19.17 -11.22
CA ASN A 280 3.44 19.92 -10.50
C ASN A 280 4.85 19.40 -10.80
N VAL A 281 5.03 18.07 -10.92
CA VAL A 281 6.31 17.49 -11.34
C VAL A 281 6.63 17.90 -12.78
N LEU A 282 5.67 17.83 -13.71
CA LEU A 282 5.84 18.25 -15.10
C LEU A 282 6.25 19.72 -15.21
N LYS A 283 5.64 20.62 -14.42
CA LYS A 283 6.05 22.03 -14.34
C LYS A 283 7.46 22.21 -13.81
N LEU A 284 7.87 21.38 -12.84
CA LEU A 284 9.16 21.49 -12.18
C LEU A 284 10.32 20.97 -13.05
N ILE A 285 10.13 19.86 -13.76
CA ILE A 285 11.21 19.22 -14.54
C ILE A 285 11.17 19.56 -16.04
N GLY A 286 10.06 20.15 -16.50
CA GLY A 286 9.80 20.47 -17.90
C GLY A 286 9.22 19.31 -18.70
N GLU A 287 8.41 19.63 -19.70
CA GLU A 287 7.70 18.65 -20.53
C GLU A 287 8.65 17.70 -21.28
N GLU A 288 9.76 18.21 -21.82
CA GLU A 288 10.75 17.40 -22.54
C GLU A 288 11.30 16.28 -21.66
N LYS A 289 11.82 16.62 -20.48
CA LYS A 289 12.39 15.64 -19.54
C LYS A 289 11.31 14.71 -18.97
N PHE A 290 10.10 15.21 -18.73
CA PHE A 290 8.97 14.39 -18.30
C PHE A 290 8.62 13.32 -19.34
N ASN A 291 8.52 13.70 -20.62
CA ASN A 291 8.25 12.79 -21.73
C ASN A 291 9.38 11.79 -21.94
N GLU A 292 10.63 12.23 -21.84
CA GLU A 292 11.81 11.37 -21.93
C GLU A 292 11.79 10.26 -20.86
N VAL A 293 11.51 10.63 -19.60
CA VAL A 293 11.41 9.67 -18.49
C VAL A 293 10.24 8.70 -18.73
N ASN A 294 9.08 9.19 -19.18
CA ASN A 294 7.96 8.30 -19.49
C ASN A 294 8.25 7.38 -20.67
N GLN A 295 8.86 7.87 -21.74
CA GLN A 295 9.22 7.05 -22.90
C GLN A 295 10.19 5.93 -22.51
N TYR A 296 11.13 6.21 -21.61
CA TYR A 296 12.14 5.24 -21.22
C TYR A 296 11.64 4.22 -20.19
N PHE A 297 10.85 4.62 -19.19
CA PHE A 297 10.40 3.73 -18.11
C PHE A 297 8.92 3.31 -18.19
N GLY A 298 8.09 3.97 -19.00
CA GLY A 298 6.67 3.68 -19.16
C GLY A 298 5.80 3.93 -17.91
N ILE A 299 6.26 4.74 -16.95
CA ILE A 299 5.64 4.84 -15.61
C ILE A 299 4.23 5.42 -15.65
N ILE A 300 4.01 6.44 -16.48
CA ILE A 300 2.71 7.13 -16.57
C ILE A 300 1.67 6.19 -17.18
N ASP A 301 2.03 5.55 -18.30
CA ASP A 301 1.15 4.64 -19.03
C ASP A 301 0.86 3.37 -18.21
N ALA A 302 1.89 2.79 -17.57
CA ALA A 302 1.73 1.63 -16.69
C ALA A 302 0.86 1.92 -15.45
N SER A 303 0.75 3.20 -15.07
CA SER A 303 -0.09 3.64 -13.95
C SER A 303 -1.50 4.09 -14.37
N GLY A 304 -1.85 3.96 -15.66
CA GLY A 304 -3.20 4.28 -16.16
C GLY A 304 -3.47 5.78 -16.36
N TYR A 305 -2.43 6.58 -16.55
CA TYR A 305 -2.52 8.02 -16.85
C TYR A 305 -2.01 8.29 -18.26
N THR A 306 -2.30 9.48 -18.78
CA THR A 306 -1.69 9.96 -20.03
C THR A 306 -1.01 11.32 -19.81
N VAL A 307 0.03 11.62 -20.59
CA VAL A 307 0.67 12.94 -20.54
C VAL A 307 -0.33 14.05 -20.87
N GLN A 308 -1.22 13.84 -21.85
CA GLN A 308 -2.22 14.82 -22.23
C GLN A 308 -3.17 15.16 -21.07
N GLU A 309 -3.67 14.15 -20.37
CA GLU A 309 -4.51 14.34 -19.17
C GLU A 309 -3.82 15.19 -18.11
N ILE A 310 -2.52 14.97 -17.89
CA ILE A 310 -1.72 15.72 -16.93
C ILE A 310 -1.57 17.18 -17.36
N LYS A 311 -1.34 17.43 -18.64
CA LYS A 311 -1.25 18.80 -19.20
C LYS A 311 -2.58 19.55 -19.09
N ASP A 312 -3.68 18.85 -19.31
CA ASP A 312 -5.03 19.43 -19.23
C ASP A 312 -5.42 19.84 -17.80
N TYR A 313 -4.65 19.44 -16.77
CA TYR A 313 -4.89 19.79 -15.38
C TYR A 313 -4.83 21.30 -15.09
N GLU A 314 -4.08 22.10 -15.86
CA GLU A 314 -3.93 23.54 -15.62
C GLU A 314 -5.28 24.27 -15.50
N ASN A 315 -6.29 23.77 -16.22
CA ASN A 315 -7.63 24.36 -16.27
C ASN A 315 -8.66 23.58 -15.42
N ARG A 316 -8.24 22.57 -14.65
CA ARG A 316 -9.15 21.72 -13.88
C ARG A 316 -9.48 22.33 -12.53
N ILE A 317 -10.74 22.73 -12.39
CA ILE A 317 -11.36 23.07 -11.11
C ILE A 317 -11.70 21.78 -10.37
N PHE A 318 -11.28 21.66 -9.10
CA PHE A 318 -11.54 20.48 -8.26
C PHE A 318 -13.04 20.25 -8.01
N ILE A 319 -13.71 21.28 -7.49
CA ILE A 319 -15.14 21.32 -7.23
C ILE A 319 -15.66 22.62 -7.84
N ASP A 320 -16.62 22.52 -8.75
CA ASP A 320 -17.24 23.68 -9.39
C ASP A 320 -18.43 24.21 -8.57
N TYR A 321 -18.16 25.22 -7.75
CA TYR A 321 -19.18 25.90 -6.93
C TYR A 321 -20.14 26.80 -7.72
N THR A 322 -19.89 27.05 -9.01
CA THR A 322 -20.70 27.99 -9.81
C THR A 322 -21.97 27.38 -10.37
N SER A 323 -22.06 26.05 -10.44
CA SER A 323 -23.15 25.33 -11.08
C SER A 323 -24.51 25.47 -10.38
N LYS A 324 -24.55 25.76 -9.07
CA LYS A 324 -25.81 25.93 -8.30
C LYS A 324 -26.52 27.28 -8.51
N GLY A 325 -25.94 28.22 -9.25
CA GLY A 325 -26.48 29.59 -9.38
C GLY A 325 -27.54 29.81 -10.47
N ASN A 326 -27.95 28.78 -11.22
CA ASN A 326 -28.76 28.93 -12.44
C ASN A 326 -30.11 28.18 -12.45
N GLU A 327 -30.57 27.66 -11.31
CA GLU A 327 -31.91 27.04 -11.18
C GLU A 327 -32.93 27.91 -10.44
#